data_AF-A0A960AYS6-F1
#
_entry.id   AF-A0A960AYS6-F1
#
_cell.length_a   1.000
_cell.length_b   1.000
_cell.length_c   1.000
_cell.angle_alpha   90.00
_cell.angle_beta   90.00
_cell.angle_gamma   90.00
#
_symmetry.space_group_name_H-M   'P 1'
#
loop_
_entity.id
_entity.type
_entity.pdbx_description
1 polymer ?
#
loop_
_entity_poly.entity_id
_entity_poly.type
_entity_poly.pdbx_seq_one_letter_code
_entity_poly.pdbx_strand_id
1 'polypeptide(L)'
;VYAYNDRRKNKGNFRRLWIQRINAAARAHGMTYNRFIQGLNLAGVEVDRKILAELAVNDEAAFAALVETARAALPEDVNAPAAS
;
A
#
# COMPACT_ATOMS: atom_id res chain seq x y z
N VAL A 1 9.28 15.66 29.01
CA VAL A 1 8.28 14.58 28.80
C VAL A 1 7.62 14.64 27.41
N TYR A 2 7.18 15.83 26.94
CA TYR A 2 6.56 16.00 25.60
C TYR A 2 7.44 15.57 24.40
N ALA A 3 8.68 16.07 24.30
CA ALA A 3 9.55 15.78 23.14
C ALA A 3 9.90 14.29 22.94
N TYR A 4 9.96 13.48 24.00
CA TYR A 4 10.20 12.04 23.90
C TYR A 4 8.98 11.30 23.33
N ASN A 5 7.79 11.66 23.80
CA ASN A 5 6.53 11.09 23.35
C ASN A 5 6.22 11.44 21.89
N ASP A 6 6.53 12.68 21.48
CA ASP A 6 6.25 13.14 20.10
C ASP A 6 7.15 12.46 19.06
N ARG A 7 8.42 12.17 19.39
CA ARG A 7 9.27 11.36 18.50
C ARG A 7 8.71 9.97 18.23
N ARG A 8 8.08 9.36 19.25
CA ARG A 8 7.41 8.06 19.10
C ARG A 8 6.16 8.18 18.23
N LYS A 9 5.37 9.25 18.40
CA LYS A 9 4.15 9.51 17.61
C LYS A 9 4.44 9.87 16.15
N ASN A 10 5.53 10.59 15.88
CA ASN A 10 5.89 11.02 14.52
C ASN A 10 6.00 9.85 13.54
N LYS A 11 6.56 8.70 13.98
CA LYS A 11 6.64 7.49 13.15
C LYS A 11 5.25 6.98 12.72
N GLY A 12 4.28 7.00 13.63
CA GLY A 12 2.89 6.63 13.35
C GLY A 12 2.18 7.64 12.45
N ASN A 13 2.43 8.93 12.65
CA ASN A 13 1.86 10.01 11.84
C ASN A 13 2.29 9.91 10.38
N PHE A 14 3.59 9.70 10.12
CA PHE A 14 4.08 9.49 8.75
C PHE A 14 3.54 8.22 8.11
N ARG A 15 3.49 7.11 8.86
CA ARG A 15 2.88 5.88 8.36
C ARG A 15 1.42 6.10 7.96
N ARG A 16 0.65 6.84 8.77
CA ARG A 16 -0.73 7.19 8.44
C ARG A 16 -0.83 8.03 7.17
N LEU A 17 0.05 9.03 7.01
CA LEU A 17 0.13 9.85 5.80
C LEU A 17 0.43 9.01 4.55
N TRP A 18 1.41 8.12 4.62
CA TRP A 18 1.77 7.25 3.50
C TRP A 18 0.62 6.33 3.10
N ILE A 19 -0.09 5.74 4.08
CA ILE A 19 -1.27 4.92 3.79
C ILE A 19 -2.36 5.73 3.11
N GLN A 20 -2.59 6.98 3.51
CA GLN A 20 -3.57 7.84 2.86
C GLN A 20 -3.21 8.14 1.40
N ARG A 21 -1.94 8.46 1.11
CA ARG A 21 -1.44 8.70 -0.24
C ARG A 21 -1.60 7.46 -1.13
N ILE A 22 -1.14 6.31 -0.65
CA ILE A 22 -1.25 5.03 -1.39
C ILE A 22 -2.71 4.68 -1.61
N ASN A 23 -3.57 4.86 -0.62
CA ASN A 23 -4.99 4.54 -0.75
C ASN A 23 -5.66 5.41 -1.82
N ALA A 24 -5.37 6.72 -1.86
CA ALA A 24 -5.89 7.60 -2.89
C ALA A 24 -5.47 7.14 -4.30
N ALA A 25 -4.18 6.87 -4.50
CA ALA A 25 -3.66 6.40 -5.79
C ALA A 25 -4.22 5.02 -6.18
N ALA A 26 -4.23 4.04 -5.26
CA ALA A 26 -4.80 2.73 -5.52
C ALA A 26 -6.28 2.81 -5.92
N ARG A 27 -7.06 3.70 -5.26
CA ARG A 27 -8.46 3.92 -5.60
C ARG A 27 -8.64 4.56 -6.97
N ALA A 28 -7.75 5.46 -7.39
CA ALA A 28 -7.76 6.02 -8.74
C ALA A 28 -7.61 4.93 -9.81
N HIS A 29 -6.84 3.87 -9.51
CA HIS A 29 -6.70 2.69 -10.38
C HIS A 29 -7.75 1.58 -10.10
N GLY A 30 -8.81 1.87 -9.35
CA GLY A 30 -9.92 0.94 -9.11
C GLY A 30 -9.64 -0.17 -8.09
N MET A 31 -8.58 -0.06 -7.28
CA MET A 31 -8.22 -1.05 -6.27
C MET A 31 -8.28 -0.47 -4.85
N THR A 32 -8.65 -1.28 -3.87
CA THR A 32 -8.55 -0.86 -2.45
C THR A 32 -7.14 -1.07 -1.92
N TYR A 33 -6.69 -0.23 -0.99
CA TYR A 33 -5.38 -0.37 -0.36
C TYR A 33 -5.12 -1.78 0.21
N ASN A 34 -6.12 -2.39 0.86
CA ASN A 34 -5.95 -3.73 1.44
C ASN A 34 -5.64 -4.79 0.37
N ARG A 35 -6.41 -4.79 -0.72
CA ARG A 35 -6.18 -5.72 -1.84
C ARG A 35 -4.89 -5.42 -2.58
N PHE A 36 -4.51 -4.16 -2.72
CA PHE A 36 -3.22 -3.78 -3.29
C PHE A 36 -2.05 -4.34 -2.50
N ILE A 37 -2.03 -4.14 -1.17
CA ILE A 37 -0.96 -4.68 -0.32
C ILE A 37 -0.99 -6.22 -0.30
N GLN A 38 -2.17 -6.83 -0.30
CA GLN A 38 -2.31 -8.28 -0.42
C GLN A 38 -1.67 -8.78 -1.72
N GLY A 39 -2.01 -8.17 -2.86
CA GLY A 39 -1.47 -8.54 -4.17
C GLY A 39 0.04 -8.37 -4.25
N LEU A 40 0.60 -7.26 -3.72
CA LEU A 40 2.05 -7.07 -3.68
C LEU A 40 2.76 -8.14 -2.84
N ASN A 41 2.20 -8.51 -1.68
CA ASN A 41 2.76 -9.56 -0.85
C ASN A 41 2.71 -10.93 -1.55
N LEU A 42 1.61 -11.24 -2.23
CA LEU A 42 1.45 -12.48 -3.01
C LEU A 42 2.40 -12.52 -4.21
N ALA A 43 2.65 -11.37 -4.84
CA ALA A 43 3.63 -11.23 -5.92
C ALA A 43 5.10 -11.30 -5.43
N GLY A 44 5.35 -11.41 -4.12
CA GLY A 44 6.70 -11.40 -3.54
C GLY A 44 7.41 -10.04 -3.60
N VAL A 45 6.65 -8.95 -3.79
CA VAL A 45 7.19 -7.60 -3.97
C VAL A 45 7.30 -6.91 -2.61
N GLU A 46 8.49 -6.94 -2.03
CA GLU A 46 8.78 -6.27 -0.75
C GLU A 46 9.11 -4.79 -0.94
N VAL A 47 8.13 -3.91 -0.73
CA VAL A 47 8.33 -2.44 -0.80
C VAL A 47 7.87 -1.75 0.48
N ASP A 48 8.66 -0.77 0.93
CA ASP A 48 8.25 0.09 2.03
C ASP A 48 7.18 1.09 1.59
N ARG A 49 6.25 1.38 2.52
CA ARG A 49 5.15 2.33 2.34
C ARG A 49 5.64 3.75 2.08
N LYS A 50 6.84 4.10 2.57
CA LYS A 50 7.46 5.38 2.24
C LYS A 50 7.69 5.52 0.74
N ILE A 51 8.30 4.51 0.13
CA ILE A 51 8.64 4.53 -1.30
C ILE A 51 7.37 4.40 -2.14
N LEU A 52 6.44 3.52 -1.75
CA LEU A 52 5.14 3.41 -2.42
C LEU A 52 4.36 4.73 -2.42
N ALA A 53 4.37 5.46 -1.30
CA ALA A 53 3.71 6.76 -1.21
C ALA A 53 4.43 7.86 -2.00
N GLU A 54 5.74 7.74 -2.23
CA GLU A 54 6.52 8.66 -3.05
C GLU A 54 6.27 8.39 -4.54
N LEU A 55 6.26 7.12 -4.95
CA LEU A 55 5.90 6.70 -6.31
C LEU A 55 4.48 7.12 -6.65
N ALA A 56 3.53 6.90 -5.74
CA ALA A 56 2.14 7.31 -5.90
C ALA A 56 1.96 8.82 -6.15
N VAL A 57 2.93 9.66 -5.78
CA VAL A 57 2.85 11.12 -5.95
C VAL A 57 3.67 11.59 -7.16
N ASN A 58 4.88 11.04 -7.35
CA ASN A 58 5.82 11.57 -8.34
C ASN A 58 5.87 10.74 -9.64
N ASP A 59 5.44 9.48 -9.62
CA ASP A 59 5.51 8.59 -10.76
C ASP A 59 4.27 7.68 -10.84
N GLU A 60 3.22 8.22 -11.43
CA GLU A 60 1.95 7.52 -11.64
C GLU A 60 2.12 6.29 -12.52
N ALA A 61 3.03 6.33 -13.52
CA ALA A 61 3.24 5.21 -14.43
C ALA A 61 3.88 4.01 -13.71
N ALA A 62 4.89 4.26 -12.89
CA ALA A 62 5.49 3.22 -12.06
C ALA A 62 4.49 2.66 -11.03
N PHE A 63 3.67 3.53 -10.42
CA PHE A 63 2.64 3.09 -9.49
C PHE A 63 1.57 2.23 -10.18
N ALA A 64 1.13 2.60 -11.38
CA ALA A 64 0.19 1.82 -12.17
C ALA A 64 0.73 0.42 -12.51
N ALA A 65 2.01 0.30 -12.88
CA ALA A 65 2.64 -1.00 -13.13
C ALA A 65 2.65 -1.91 -11.89
N LEU A 66 2.83 -1.32 -10.70
CA LEU A 66 2.72 -2.04 -9.43
C LEU A 66 1.27 -2.46 -9.15
N VAL A 67 0.29 -1.63 -9.47
CA VAL A 67 -1.14 -1.97 -9.33
C VAL A 67 -1.51 -3.14 -10.22
N GLU A 68 -1.03 -3.19 -11.46
CA GLU A 68 -1.27 -4.31 -12.37
C GLU A 68 -0.59 -5.59 -11.91
N THR A 69 0.67 -5.49 -11.43
CA THR A 69 1.37 -6.63 -10.81
C THR A 69 0.58 -7.17 -9.61
N ALA A 70 0.11 -6.28 -8.73
CA ALA A 70 -0.71 -6.66 -7.58
C ALA A 70 -2.04 -7.29 -8.02
N ARG A 71 -2.67 -6.78 -9.08
CA ARG A 71 -3.93 -7.32 -9.62
C ARG A 71 -3.76 -8.74 -10.16
N ALA A 72 -2.68 -8.98 -10.89
CA ALA A 72 -2.38 -10.28 -11.47
C ALA A 72 -2.07 -11.36 -10.40
N ALA A 73 -1.55 -10.95 -9.25
CA ALA A 73 -1.23 -11.86 -8.15
C ALA A 73 -2.40 -12.13 -7.19
N LEU A 74 -3.53 -11.42 -7.33
CA LEU A 74 -4.70 -11.66 -6.48
C LEU A 74 -5.41 -12.96 -6.89
N PRO A 75 -5.96 -13.72 -5.93
CA PRO A 75 -6.78 -14.89 -6.23
C PRO A 75 -8.07 -14.48 -6.95
N GLU A 76 -8.60 -15.35 -7.81
CA GLU A 76 -9.86 -15.12 -8.54
C GLU A 76 -11.04 -14.82 -7.60
N ASP A 77 -11.14 -15.58 -6.51
CA ASP A 77 -12.08 -15.29 -5.42
C ASP A 77 -11.35 -14.75 -4.19
N VAL A 78 -11.46 -13.45 -4.01
CA VAL A 78 -10.87 -12.72 -2.89
C VAL A 78 -11.64 -12.88 -1.57
N ASN A 79 -12.83 -13.49 -1.60
CA ASN A 79 -13.69 -13.74 -0.44
C ASN A 79 -13.81 -15.23 -0.10
N ALA A 80 -13.09 -16.10 -0.80
CA ALA A 80 -13.06 -17.53 -0.52
C ALA A 80 -12.64 -17.79 0.94
N PRO A 81 -13.26 -18.77 1.62
CA PRO A 81 -12.81 -19.16 2.95
C PRO A 81 -11.35 -19.63 2.88
N ALA A 82 -10.53 -19.19 3.82
CA ALA A 82 -9.16 -19.66 3.93
C ALA A 82 -9.17 -21.19 4.05
N ALA A 83 -8.46 -21.88 3.15
CA ALA A 83 -8.29 -23.33 3.26
C ALA A 83 -7.62 -23.62 4.61
N SER A 84 -8.34 -24.34 5.47
CA SER A 84 -7.96 -24.74 6.83
C SER A 84 -6.78 -25.70 6.83
#